data_AF-A0A7C5X8I8-F1
#
_entry.id   AF-A0A7C5X8I8-F1
#
_cell.length_a   1.000
_cell.length_b   1.000
_cell.length_c   1.000
_cell.angle_alpha   90.00
_cell.angle_beta   90.00
_cell.angle_gamma   90.00
#
_symmetry.space_group_name_H-M   'P 1'
#
loop_
_entity.id
_entity.type
_entity.pdbx_description
1 polymer ?
#
loop_
_entity_poly.entity_id
_entity_poly.type
_entity_poly.pdbx_seq_one_letter_code
_entity_poly.pdbx_strand_id
1 'polypeptide(L)'
;MYLTKEEEAILGGEYGEAAQIAMSVLVKLGEMYGADRMVEVQHVHIDAASYATIYDSGLYFCEKLASAGTRFRVPATLNASAIDFEAWRELRIPEEVAEKQIRLARAYVRMGTVPTWTCAPYQGGASVRFGQNVAWGESNAVFFVNSVVGARTNRFGDLLDVCAAVVGRVPRFGLYLSENRRATVVFRVAGLPFKDFTRSDYGALGFLVGSLAGTEVPAVVGIPRTVSIDELKFFGAAAATGGPCALCHIVGVTPEARTLRAATRGEEPRERVSIGLRELREAREGLSTTGERLPDLVAIG
;
A
#
# COMPACT_ATOMS: atom_id res chain seq x y z
N MET A 1 -5.03 -25.19 -0.42
CA MET A 1 -3.77 -24.55 0.00
C MET A 1 -3.03 -25.51 0.92
N TYR A 2 -1.71 -25.65 0.78
CA TYR A 2 -0.88 -26.45 1.69
C TYR A 2 -0.48 -25.61 2.91
N LEU A 3 -0.65 -26.16 4.10
CA LEU A 3 -0.20 -25.59 5.36
C LEU A 3 0.93 -26.43 5.95
N THR A 4 1.92 -25.76 6.54
CA THR A 4 2.95 -26.41 7.36
C THR A 4 2.37 -26.87 8.70
N LYS A 5 3.08 -27.75 9.41
CA LYS A 5 2.66 -28.21 10.75
C LYS A 5 2.46 -27.06 11.74
N GLU A 6 3.30 -26.02 11.68
CA GLU A 6 3.13 -24.84 12.53
C GLU A 6 1.84 -24.10 12.17
N GLU A 7 1.57 -23.90 10.88
CA GLU A 7 0.37 -23.23 10.39
C GLU A 7 -0.91 -24.01 10.72
N GLU A 8 -0.87 -25.34 10.64
CA GLU A 8 -1.95 -26.24 11.08
C GLU A 8 -2.18 -26.13 12.59
N ALA A 9 -1.12 -26.08 13.41
CA ALA A 9 -1.22 -25.91 14.86
C ALA A 9 -1.80 -24.53 15.24
N ILE A 10 -1.44 -23.46 14.52
CA ILE A 10 -2.05 -22.14 14.71
C ILE A 10 -3.55 -22.20 14.37
N LEU A 11 -3.91 -22.80 13.23
CA LEU A 11 -5.30 -22.97 12.81
C LEU A 11 -6.09 -23.89 13.77
N GLY A 12 -5.43 -24.85 14.41
CA GLY A 12 -5.97 -25.74 15.43
C GLY A 12 -6.16 -25.08 16.80
N GLY A 13 -5.63 -23.86 17.01
CA GLY A 13 -5.79 -23.11 18.25
C GLY A 13 -4.71 -23.34 19.31
N GLU A 14 -3.63 -24.06 18.98
CA GLU A 14 -2.51 -24.31 19.92
C GLU A 14 -1.78 -23.01 20.32
N TYR A 15 -1.92 -21.96 19.52
CA TYR A 15 -1.35 -20.63 19.77
C TYR A 15 -2.38 -19.61 20.29
N GLY A 16 -3.53 -20.08 20.79
CA GLY A 16 -4.61 -19.26 21.36
C GLY A 16 -5.66 -18.80 20.35
N GLU A 17 -6.83 -18.45 20.86
CA GLU A 17 -8.03 -18.10 20.06
C GLU A 17 -7.77 -16.96 19.06
N ALA A 18 -7.02 -15.93 19.49
CA ALA A 18 -6.70 -14.78 18.63
C ALA A 18 -5.90 -15.18 17.38
N ALA A 19 -4.85 -15.99 17.56
CA ALA A 19 -4.04 -16.49 16.46
C ALA A 19 -4.83 -17.45 15.57
N GLN A 20 -5.71 -18.26 16.17
CA GLN A 20 -6.61 -19.15 15.45
C GLN A 20 -7.56 -18.38 14.52
N ILE A 21 -8.22 -17.35 15.04
CA ILE A 21 -9.13 -16.51 14.26
C ILE A 21 -8.36 -15.85 13.11
N ALA A 22 -7.22 -15.21 13.41
CA ALA A 22 -6.39 -14.56 12.40
C ALA A 22 -5.94 -15.54 11.29
N MET A 23 -5.46 -16.73 11.67
CA MET A 23 -5.05 -17.75 10.71
C MET A 23 -6.23 -18.27 9.89
N SER A 24 -7.40 -18.48 10.50
CA SER A 24 -8.60 -18.93 9.78
C SER A 24 -9.05 -17.94 8.71
N VAL A 25 -8.93 -16.62 8.98
CA VAL A 25 -9.23 -15.57 8.01
C VAL A 25 -8.23 -15.62 6.84
N LEU A 26 -6.94 -15.72 7.14
CA LEU A 26 -5.89 -15.79 6.12
C LEU A 26 -5.98 -17.06 5.27
N VAL A 27 -6.36 -18.20 5.87
CA VAL A 27 -6.57 -19.46 5.14
C VAL A 27 -7.74 -19.33 4.16
N LYS A 28 -8.88 -18.82 4.62
CA LYS A 28 -10.05 -18.58 3.76
C LYS A 28 -9.73 -17.61 2.61
N LEU A 29 -8.96 -16.55 2.89
CA LEU A 29 -8.46 -15.63 1.87
C LEU A 29 -7.61 -16.36 0.84
N GLY A 30 -6.68 -17.21 1.29
CA GLY A 30 -5.83 -18.02 0.43
C GLY A 30 -6.63 -18.98 -0.45
N GLU A 31 -7.63 -19.66 0.10
CA GLU A 31 -8.53 -20.54 -0.64
C GLU A 31 -9.31 -19.77 -1.71
N MET A 32 -9.86 -18.60 -1.37
CA MET A 32 -10.62 -17.76 -2.29
C MET A 32 -9.78 -17.30 -3.50
N TYR A 33 -8.50 -16.99 -3.28
CA TYR A 33 -7.57 -16.56 -4.34
C TYR A 33 -6.73 -17.69 -4.93
N GLY A 34 -6.99 -18.95 -4.56
CA GLY A 34 -6.25 -20.10 -5.10
C GLY A 34 -4.77 -20.14 -4.71
N ALA A 35 -4.40 -19.61 -3.54
CA ALA A 35 -3.03 -19.65 -3.03
C ALA A 35 -2.55 -21.09 -2.82
N ASP A 36 -1.32 -21.36 -3.23
CA ASP A 36 -0.71 -22.69 -3.10
C ASP A 36 -0.26 -22.95 -1.66
N ARG A 37 0.28 -21.93 -0.98
CA ARG A 37 0.80 -21.96 0.39
C ARG A 37 0.77 -20.59 1.04
N MET A 38 1.15 -20.52 2.32
CA MET A 38 1.46 -19.27 3.01
C MET A 38 2.92 -18.83 2.76
N VAL A 39 3.20 -17.54 2.93
CA VAL A 39 4.55 -16.97 2.97
C VAL A 39 4.74 -16.13 4.23
N GLU A 40 5.92 -16.21 4.81
CA GLU A 40 6.33 -15.37 5.92
C GLU A 40 6.50 -13.93 5.47
N VAL A 41 5.97 -12.99 6.27
CA VAL A 41 6.17 -11.56 6.07
C VAL A 41 7.20 -11.03 7.06
N GLN A 42 8.08 -10.13 6.63
CA GLN A 42 9.14 -9.57 7.47
C GLN A 42 8.72 -8.28 8.20
N HIS A 43 7.67 -7.63 7.73
CA HIS A 43 7.15 -6.38 8.29
C HIS A 43 5.68 -6.20 7.93
N VAL A 44 4.93 -5.56 8.83
CA VAL A 44 3.54 -5.15 8.59
C VAL A 44 3.39 -3.65 8.78
N HIS A 45 2.67 -3.02 7.86
CA HIS A 45 2.17 -1.67 8.04
C HIS A 45 0.64 -1.74 8.05
N ILE A 46 0.06 -1.55 9.24
CA ILE A 46 -1.35 -1.74 9.50
C ILE A 46 -2.11 -0.50 9.03
N ASP A 47 -2.90 -0.68 7.99
CA ASP A 47 -3.84 0.26 7.37
C ASP A 47 -5.05 0.52 8.28
N ALA A 48 -5.52 -0.53 8.97
CA ALA A 48 -6.63 -0.51 9.94
C ALA A 48 -6.34 0.30 11.23
N ALA A 49 -5.60 1.40 11.14
CA ALA A 49 -5.18 2.28 12.24
C ALA A 49 -6.17 3.43 12.52
N SER A 50 -7.12 3.67 11.62
CA SER A 50 -8.09 4.75 11.71
C SER A 50 -9.49 4.25 12.13
N TYR A 51 -10.01 4.76 13.24
CA TYR A 51 -11.39 4.49 13.66
C TYR A 51 -12.40 4.93 12.60
N ALA A 52 -12.08 5.97 11.82
CA ALA A 52 -12.95 6.47 10.75
C ALA A 52 -13.10 5.49 9.57
N THR A 53 -12.24 4.45 9.46
CA THR A 53 -12.35 3.43 8.41
C THR A 53 -12.88 2.10 8.95
N ILE A 54 -12.53 1.72 10.18
CA ILE A 54 -12.88 0.41 10.74
C ILE A 54 -14.08 0.42 11.70
N TYR A 55 -14.47 1.60 12.18
CA TYR A 55 -15.60 1.83 13.08
C TYR A 55 -15.64 0.91 14.32
N ASP A 56 -16.81 0.81 14.95
CA ASP A 56 -16.99 0.08 16.22
C ASP A 56 -16.63 -1.40 16.11
N SER A 57 -16.91 -2.05 14.97
CA SER A 57 -16.59 -3.46 14.78
C SER A 57 -15.08 -3.70 14.70
N GLY A 58 -14.33 -2.85 13.99
CA GLY A 58 -12.88 -2.95 13.94
C GLY A 58 -12.21 -2.60 15.27
N LEU A 59 -12.72 -1.58 15.97
CA LEU A 59 -12.28 -1.26 17.33
C LEU A 59 -12.49 -2.45 18.27
N TYR A 60 -13.70 -3.03 18.28
CA TYR A 60 -14.02 -4.19 19.10
C TYR A 60 -13.09 -5.37 18.79
N PHE A 61 -12.84 -5.65 17.51
CA PHE A 61 -11.92 -6.70 17.10
C PHE A 61 -10.51 -6.48 17.66
N CYS A 62 -9.94 -5.28 17.49
CA CYS A 62 -8.61 -4.95 17.97
C CYS A 62 -8.51 -4.99 19.50
N GLU A 63 -9.53 -4.49 20.22
CA GLU A 63 -9.59 -4.57 21.67
C GLU A 63 -9.73 -6.01 22.17
N LYS A 64 -10.52 -6.87 21.51
CA LYS A 64 -10.62 -8.29 21.84
C LYS A 64 -9.26 -8.98 21.72
N LEU A 65 -8.55 -8.77 20.60
CA LEU A 65 -7.21 -9.33 20.41
C LEU A 65 -6.24 -8.85 21.50
N ALA A 66 -6.21 -7.54 21.78
CA ALA A 66 -5.33 -6.97 22.79
C ALA A 66 -5.65 -7.47 24.21
N SER A 67 -6.93 -7.64 24.54
CA SER A 67 -7.39 -8.11 25.87
C SER A 67 -7.11 -9.59 26.08
N ALA A 68 -7.03 -10.37 25.00
CA ALA A 68 -6.58 -11.76 25.03
C ALA A 68 -5.05 -11.91 25.21
N GLY A 69 -4.31 -10.81 25.39
CA GLY A 69 -2.85 -10.83 25.55
C GLY A 69 -2.07 -11.05 24.25
N THR A 70 -2.73 -10.91 23.09
CA THR A 70 -2.11 -11.10 21.78
C THR A 70 -0.95 -10.13 21.57
N ARG A 71 0.13 -10.62 20.95
CA ARG A 71 1.26 -9.83 20.49
C ARG A 71 1.48 -10.07 19.01
N PHE A 72 1.92 -9.06 18.28
CA PHE A 72 2.32 -9.22 16.89
C PHE A 72 3.64 -10.01 16.81
N ARG A 73 3.68 -10.98 15.88
CA ARG A 73 4.84 -11.87 15.67
C ARG A 73 5.96 -11.22 14.86
N VAL A 74 5.64 -10.13 14.16
CA VAL A 74 6.54 -9.42 13.26
C VAL A 74 6.51 -7.91 13.55
N PRO A 75 7.57 -7.16 13.24
CA PRO A 75 7.57 -5.72 13.40
C PRO A 75 6.38 -5.08 12.67
N ALA A 76 5.62 -4.27 13.40
CA ALA A 76 4.40 -3.66 12.91
C ALA A 76 4.40 -2.15 13.18
N THR A 77 4.00 -1.39 12.17
CA THR A 77 3.81 0.08 12.22
C THR A 77 2.36 0.42 11.90
N LEU A 78 1.95 1.67 12.14
CA LEU A 78 0.57 2.11 12.00
C LEU A 78 0.42 3.22 10.95
N ASN A 79 -0.60 3.07 10.10
CA ASN A 79 -1.07 4.12 9.20
C ASN A 79 -1.63 5.32 10.01
N ALA A 80 -2.00 6.39 9.33
CA ALA A 80 -2.60 7.59 9.89
C ALA A 80 -3.83 7.26 10.75
N SER A 81 -3.93 7.97 11.88
CA SER A 81 -5.09 7.92 12.76
C SER A 81 -6.23 8.79 12.23
N ALA A 82 -7.45 8.56 12.72
CA ALA A 82 -8.60 9.43 12.46
C ALA A 82 -8.48 10.83 13.08
N ILE A 83 -7.50 11.02 13.98
CA ILE A 83 -7.33 12.26 14.75
C ILE A 83 -5.87 12.65 14.82
N ASP A 84 -5.62 13.95 15.01
CA ASP A 84 -4.38 14.43 15.61
C ASP A 84 -4.46 14.23 17.14
N PHE A 85 -3.58 13.43 17.73
CA PHE A 85 -3.66 13.09 19.16
C PHE A 85 -3.46 14.30 20.09
N GLU A 86 -2.84 15.37 19.61
CA GLU A 86 -2.57 16.59 20.37
C GLU A 86 -3.63 17.67 20.09
N ALA A 87 -3.99 17.84 18.81
CA ALA A 87 -4.81 18.96 18.35
C ALA A 87 -6.27 18.61 18.01
N TRP A 88 -6.75 17.38 18.25
CA TRP A 88 -8.12 16.98 17.82
C TRP A 88 -9.24 17.90 18.31
N ARG A 89 -9.10 18.53 19.49
CA ARG A 89 -10.07 19.51 20.00
C ARG A 89 -10.08 20.81 19.19
N GLU A 90 -8.90 21.31 18.84
CA GLU A 90 -8.73 22.52 18.02
C GLU A 90 -9.24 22.30 16.60
N LEU A 91 -9.01 21.09 16.08
CA LEU A 91 -9.56 20.60 14.81
C LEU A 91 -11.05 20.26 14.88
N ARG A 92 -11.69 20.46 16.04
CA ARG A 92 -13.13 20.24 16.28
C ARG A 92 -13.60 18.83 15.93
N ILE A 93 -12.73 17.84 16.13
CA ILE A 93 -13.11 16.43 16.01
C ILE A 93 -14.10 16.08 17.14
N PRO A 94 -15.21 15.38 16.85
CA PRO A 94 -16.15 14.95 17.89
C PRO A 94 -15.47 14.12 18.98
N GLU A 95 -15.80 14.39 20.24
CA GLU A 95 -15.19 13.71 21.40
C GLU A 95 -15.34 12.19 21.33
N GLU A 96 -16.50 11.68 20.93
CA GLU A 96 -16.75 10.24 20.75
C GLU A 96 -15.76 9.60 19.75
N VAL A 97 -15.45 10.29 18.64
CA VAL A 97 -14.50 9.81 17.63
C VAL A 97 -13.08 9.78 18.21
N ALA A 98 -12.69 10.83 18.92
CA ALA A 98 -11.38 10.93 19.54
C ALA A 98 -11.17 9.85 20.61
N GLU A 99 -12.15 9.63 21.49
CA GLU A 99 -12.09 8.59 22.52
C GLU A 99 -11.93 7.20 21.92
N LYS A 100 -12.69 6.89 20.88
CA LYS A 100 -12.62 5.60 20.18
C LYS A 100 -11.29 5.41 19.45
N GLN A 101 -10.76 6.44 18.80
CA GLN A 101 -9.43 6.41 18.19
C GLN A 101 -8.31 6.24 19.23
N ILE A 102 -8.40 6.88 20.39
CA ILE A 102 -7.43 6.71 21.49
C ILE A 102 -7.47 5.28 22.04
N ARG A 103 -8.66 4.69 22.19
CA ARG A 103 -8.81 3.29 22.58
C ARG A 103 -8.18 2.33 21.57
N LEU A 104 -8.42 2.56 20.27
CA LEU A 104 -7.80 1.80 19.19
C LEU A 104 -6.27 1.88 19.26
N ALA A 105 -5.72 3.09 19.41
CA ALA A 105 -4.29 3.30 19.53
C ALA A 105 -3.68 2.54 20.71
N ARG A 106 -4.34 2.59 21.87
CA ARG A 106 -3.91 1.82 23.07
C ARG A 106 -3.95 0.32 22.82
N ALA A 107 -4.95 -0.20 22.11
CA ALA A 107 -5.03 -1.63 21.77
C ALA A 107 -3.83 -2.05 20.91
N TYR A 108 -3.49 -1.29 19.87
CA TYR A 108 -2.33 -1.57 19.03
C TYR A 108 -1.00 -1.51 19.79
N VAL A 109 -0.79 -0.48 20.61
CA VAL A 109 0.44 -0.36 21.42
C VAL A 109 0.57 -1.55 22.38
N ARG A 110 -0.53 -2.01 23.00
CA ARG A 110 -0.51 -3.22 23.84
C ARG A 110 -0.12 -4.49 23.07
N MET A 111 -0.49 -4.58 21.79
CA MET A 111 -0.10 -5.69 20.91
C MET A 111 1.33 -5.57 20.36
N GLY A 112 2.01 -4.44 20.59
CA GLY A 112 3.44 -4.25 20.31
C GLY A 112 3.75 -3.47 19.03
N THR A 113 2.85 -2.61 18.54
CA THR A 113 3.16 -1.73 17.40
C THR A 113 4.14 -0.63 17.76
N VAL A 114 4.86 -0.16 16.74
CA VAL A 114 5.46 1.17 16.73
C VAL A 114 4.44 2.16 16.17
N PRO A 115 3.93 3.11 16.98
CA PRO A 115 2.85 4.00 16.58
C PRO A 115 3.37 5.17 15.72
N THR A 116 3.65 4.87 14.44
CA THR A 116 4.21 5.83 13.47
C THR A 116 3.21 6.84 12.92
N TRP A 117 1.92 6.50 12.91
CA TRP A 117 0.81 7.37 12.48
C TRP A 117 1.01 8.05 11.12
N THR A 118 1.41 7.28 10.11
CA THR A 118 1.65 7.82 8.76
C THR A 118 1.30 6.82 7.68
N CYS A 119 0.65 7.29 6.61
CA CYS A 119 0.40 6.51 5.40
C CYS A 119 1.65 6.29 4.54
N ALA A 120 2.75 6.96 4.89
CA ALA A 120 4.03 6.90 4.20
C ALA A 120 5.10 6.24 5.08
N PRO A 121 4.97 4.94 5.45
CA PRO A 121 5.89 4.25 6.36
C PRO A 121 7.34 4.23 5.88
N TYR A 122 7.55 4.36 4.56
CA TYR A 122 8.86 4.48 3.95
C TYR A 122 9.60 5.79 4.31
N GLN A 123 8.92 6.79 4.88
CA GLN A 123 9.55 7.98 5.48
C GLN A 123 9.96 7.75 6.94
N GLY A 124 9.29 6.83 7.64
CA GLY A 124 9.50 6.52 9.06
C GLY A 124 10.58 5.47 9.35
N GLY A 125 11.41 5.10 8.36
CA GLY A 125 12.54 4.19 8.55
C GLY A 125 12.21 2.69 8.51
N ALA A 126 11.02 2.30 8.03
CA ALA A 126 10.69 0.89 7.80
C ALA A 126 11.71 0.25 6.83
N SER A 127 12.58 -0.62 7.35
CA SER A 127 13.72 -1.17 6.64
C SER A 127 13.32 -2.36 5.75
N VAL A 128 12.58 -2.09 4.67
CA VAL A 128 12.18 -3.10 3.68
C VAL A 128 13.21 -3.21 2.57
N ARG A 129 13.50 -4.44 2.14
CA ARG A 129 14.50 -4.77 1.12
C ARG A 129 13.85 -5.42 -0.10
N PHE A 130 14.53 -5.29 -1.25
CA PHE A 130 14.14 -5.95 -2.49
C PHE A 130 13.86 -7.45 -2.27
N GLY A 131 12.74 -7.93 -2.81
CA GLY A 131 12.32 -9.33 -2.76
C GLY A 131 11.70 -9.79 -1.43
N GLN A 132 11.69 -8.97 -0.38
CA GLN A 132 11.02 -9.32 0.88
C GLN A 132 9.49 -9.37 0.70
N ASN A 133 8.83 -10.23 1.47
CA ASN A 133 7.38 -10.24 1.58
C ASN A 133 7.00 -9.37 2.78
N VAL A 134 6.11 -8.41 2.59
CA VAL A 134 5.58 -7.56 3.66
C VAL A 134 4.07 -7.51 3.54
N ALA A 135 3.36 -7.22 4.63
CA ALA A 135 1.93 -6.93 4.56
C ALA A 135 1.69 -5.45 4.80
N TRP A 136 1.67 -4.67 3.73
CA TRP A 136 1.31 -3.24 3.77
C TRP A 136 -0.03 -3.09 3.06
N GLY A 137 -1.04 -2.53 3.72
CA GLY A 137 -2.40 -2.38 3.17
C GLY A 137 -2.63 -1.07 2.43
N GLU A 138 -2.03 0.01 2.95
CA GLU A 138 -2.18 1.38 2.45
C GLU A 138 -1.74 1.54 0.99
N SER A 139 -2.61 2.09 0.15
CA SER A 139 -2.49 2.17 -1.31
C SER A 139 -1.17 2.76 -1.82
N ASN A 140 -0.74 3.90 -1.29
CA ASN A 140 0.52 4.54 -1.70
C ASN A 140 1.74 3.73 -1.22
N ALA A 141 1.64 3.14 -0.02
CA ALA A 141 2.68 2.32 0.57
C ALA A 141 2.86 1.00 -0.20
N VAL A 142 1.75 0.38 -0.61
CA VAL A 142 1.70 -0.78 -1.52
C VAL A 142 2.42 -0.47 -2.83
N PHE A 143 2.06 0.65 -3.48
CA PHE A 143 2.73 1.06 -4.71
C PHE A 143 4.23 1.23 -4.49
N PHE A 144 4.62 1.98 -3.45
CA PHE A 144 6.01 2.30 -3.17
C PHE A 144 6.85 1.04 -2.92
N VAL A 145 6.37 0.15 -2.05
CA VAL A 145 7.12 -1.06 -1.67
C VAL A 145 7.21 -2.06 -2.81
N ASN A 146 6.18 -2.17 -3.66
CA ASN A 146 6.22 -3.00 -4.85
C ASN A 146 7.10 -2.40 -5.95
N SER A 147 6.96 -1.11 -6.25
CA SER A 147 7.56 -0.48 -7.43
C SER A 147 8.96 0.08 -7.13
N VAL A 148 9.10 0.88 -6.09
CA VAL A 148 10.34 1.62 -5.78
C VAL A 148 11.33 0.72 -5.04
N VAL A 149 10.86 -0.09 -4.10
CA VAL A 149 11.72 -1.01 -3.32
C VAL A 149 11.87 -2.38 -4.00
N GLY A 150 10.83 -2.87 -4.68
CA GLY A 150 10.81 -4.23 -5.23
C GLY A 150 10.57 -5.33 -4.19
N ALA A 151 10.02 -4.97 -3.04
CA ALA A 151 9.41 -5.93 -2.13
C ALA A 151 8.01 -6.33 -2.63
N ARG A 152 7.35 -7.24 -1.92
CA ARG A 152 6.12 -7.89 -2.37
C ARG A 152 5.04 -7.71 -1.32
N THR A 153 3.94 -7.11 -1.74
CA THR A 153 2.68 -7.07 -0.97
C THR A 153 1.51 -7.05 -1.95
N ASN A 154 0.36 -7.53 -1.48
CA ASN A 154 -0.92 -7.25 -2.11
C ASN A 154 -1.54 -6.00 -1.48
N ARG A 155 -2.54 -5.43 -2.16
CA ARG A 155 -3.48 -4.52 -1.50
C ARG A 155 -4.46 -5.37 -0.69
N PHE A 156 -4.34 -5.31 0.63
CA PHE A 156 -5.23 -6.00 1.55
C PHE A 156 -6.38 -5.09 1.96
N GLY A 157 -7.53 -5.67 2.27
CA GLY A 157 -8.57 -4.96 3.01
C GLY A 157 -8.17 -4.81 4.49
N ASP A 158 -8.77 -3.82 5.15
CA ASP A 158 -8.58 -3.58 6.58
C ASP A 158 -8.78 -4.87 7.40
N LEU A 159 -8.03 -4.96 8.50
CA LEU A 159 -7.99 -6.08 9.47
C LEU A 159 -7.28 -7.34 8.97
N LEU A 160 -7.10 -7.55 7.66
CA LEU A 160 -6.27 -8.65 7.13
C LEU A 160 -4.78 -8.43 7.45
N ASP A 161 -4.34 -7.18 7.43
CA ASP A 161 -3.02 -6.74 7.87
C ASP A 161 -2.80 -6.99 9.38
N VAL A 162 -3.81 -6.77 10.22
CA VAL A 162 -3.79 -7.13 11.65
C VAL A 162 -3.64 -8.64 11.80
N CYS A 163 -4.41 -9.42 11.03
CA CYS A 163 -4.26 -10.89 11.02
C CYS A 163 -2.86 -11.31 10.58
N ALA A 164 -2.31 -10.67 9.55
CA ALA A 164 -0.95 -10.91 9.08
C ALA A 164 0.10 -10.57 10.14
N ALA A 165 -0.09 -9.51 10.95
CA ALA A 165 0.80 -9.16 12.06
C ALA A 165 0.73 -10.17 13.22
N VAL A 166 -0.47 -10.66 13.53
CA VAL A 166 -0.69 -11.69 14.57
C VAL A 166 -0.04 -13.02 14.19
N VAL A 167 -0.17 -13.43 12.92
CA VAL A 167 0.33 -14.74 12.44
C VAL A 167 1.77 -14.66 11.92
N GLY A 168 2.21 -13.51 11.42
CA GLY A 168 3.50 -13.32 10.75
C GLY A 168 3.56 -13.88 9.33
N ARG A 169 2.40 -14.18 8.73
CA ARG A 169 2.29 -14.82 7.42
C ARG A 169 1.09 -14.29 6.63
N VAL A 170 1.12 -14.48 5.32
CA VAL A 170 0.02 -14.19 4.38
C VAL A 170 -0.08 -15.28 3.32
N PRO A 171 -1.26 -15.54 2.73
CA PRO A 171 -1.36 -16.49 1.63
C PRO A 171 -0.63 -15.97 0.38
N ARG A 172 0.03 -16.89 -0.34
CA ARG A 172 0.85 -16.57 -1.52
C ARG A 172 -0.02 -16.47 -2.78
N PHE A 173 -0.49 -15.27 -3.07
CA PHE A 173 -1.26 -14.97 -4.28
C PHE A 173 -0.95 -13.57 -4.82
N GLY A 174 -1.51 -13.19 -5.97
CA GLY A 174 -1.38 -11.82 -6.49
C GLY A 174 0.08 -11.42 -6.72
N LEU A 175 0.49 -10.25 -6.24
CA LEU A 175 1.82 -9.68 -6.43
C LEU A 175 2.93 -10.32 -5.57
N TYR A 176 2.60 -11.29 -4.71
CA TYR A 176 3.59 -12.21 -4.14
C TYR A 176 4.15 -13.18 -5.20
N LEU A 177 3.40 -13.42 -6.27
CA LEU A 177 3.78 -14.28 -7.38
C LEU A 177 4.56 -13.48 -8.43
N SER A 178 5.71 -14.01 -8.86
CA SER A 178 6.60 -13.32 -9.81
C SER A 178 5.94 -13.12 -11.18
N GLU A 179 5.21 -14.13 -11.61
CA GLU A 179 4.43 -14.18 -12.85
C GLU A 179 3.40 -13.04 -12.94
N ASN A 180 2.75 -12.69 -11.84
CA ASN A 180 1.74 -11.64 -11.78
C ASN A 180 2.32 -10.22 -11.74
N ARG A 181 3.65 -10.09 -11.62
CA ARG A 181 4.34 -8.79 -11.59
C ARG A 181 4.78 -8.34 -12.98
N ARG A 182 4.49 -9.12 -14.03
CA ARG A 182 4.87 -8.78 -15.41
C ARG A 182 4.07 -7.58 -15.91
N ALA A 183 4.75 -6.61 -16.52
CA ALA A 183 4.07 -5.52 -17.20
C ALA A 183 3.26 -6.02 -18.42
N THR A 184 2.00 -5.61 -18.50
CA THR A 184 1.07 -5.97 -19.59
C THR A 184 0.66 -4.78 -20.44
N VAL A 185 0.84 -3.56 -19.94
CA VAL A 185 0.61 -2.30 -20.67
C VAL A 185 1.88 -1.44 -20.61
N VAL A 186 2.23 -0.78 -21.72
CA VAL A 186 3.42 0.07 -21.80
C VAL A 186 3.05 1.51 -22.12
N PHE A 187 3.44 2.43 -21.25
CA PHE A 187 3.32 3.86 -21.45
C PHE A 187 4.66 4.43 -21.91
N ARG A 188 4.70 5.09 -23.05
CA ARG A 188 5.88 5.80 -23.56
C ARG A 188 5.68 7.28 -23.36
N VAL A 189 6.47 7.87 -22.46
CA VAL A 189 6.53 9.31 -22.28
C VAL A 189 7.62 9.87 -23.19
N ALA A 190 7.25 10.78 -24.07
CA ALA A 190 8.16 11.38 -25.04
C ALA A 190 7.93 12.90 -25.14
N GLY A 191 9.02 13.66 -25.26
CA GLY A 191 8.95 15.12 -25.41
C GLY A 191 8.47 15.89 -24.18
N LEU A 192 8.45 15.25 -23.00
CA LEU A 192 8.16 15.94 -21.74
C LEU A 192 9.40 16.66 -21.20
N PRO A 193 9.27 17.93 -20.75
CA PRO A 193 10.38 18.72 -20.21
C PRO A 193 10.68 18.33 -18.75
N PHE A 194 11.11 17.09 -18.51
CA PHE A 194 11.37 16.57 -17.15
C PHE A 194 12.33 17.41 -16.31
N LYS A 195 13.20 18.22 -16.93
CA LYS A 195 14.09 19.14 -16.22
C LYS A 195 13.34 20.25 -15.49
N ASP A 196 12.16 20.61 -15.98
CA ASP A 196 11.31 21.67 -15.46
C ASP A 196 10.12 21.12 -14.65
N PHE A 197 10.05 19.80 -14.47
CA PHE A 197 8.97 19.16 -13.72
C PHE A 197 9.08 19.47 -12.23
N THR A 198 7.95 19.86 -11.65
CA THR A 198 7.74 19.86 -10.21
C THR A 198 7.26 18.48 -9.75
N ARG A 199 7.27 18.25 -8.44
CA ARG A 199 6.69 17.03 -7.84
C ARG A 199 5.21 16.84 -8.23
N SER A 200 4.46 17.93 -8.38
CA SER A 200 3.07 17.89 -8.83
C SER A 200 2.92 17.43 -10.27
N ASP A 201 3.89 17.70 -11.15
CA ASP A 201 3.88 17.19 -12.53
C ASP A 201 4.12 15.67 -12.57
N TYR A 202 4.97 15.14 -11.69
CA TYR A 202 5.08 13.69 -11.48
C TYR A 202 3.80 13.09 -10.90
N GLY A 203 3.11 13.81 -10.00
CA GLY A 203 1.79 13.43 -9.52
C GLY A 203 0.76 13.35 -10.64
N ALA A 204 0.66 14.37 -11.49
CA ALA A 204 -0.25 14.37 -12.64
C ALA A 204 0.06 13.22 -13.62
N LEU A 205 1.35 12.95 -13.88
CA LEU A 205 1.76 11.83 -14.72
C LEU A 205 1.41 10.48 -14.07
N GLY A 206 1.62 10.35 -12.75
CA GLY A 206 1.27 9.16 -11.97
C GLY A 206 -0.24 8.89 -12.05
N PHE A 207 -1.05 9.91 -11.77
CA PHE A 207 -2.51 9.85 -11.87
C PHE A 207 -2.95 9.38 -13.25
N LEU A 208 -2.45 10.01 -14.32
CA LEU A 208 -2.77 9.64 -15.70
C LEU A 208 -2.42 8.17 -16.00
N VAL A 209 -1.22 7.72 -15.63
CA VAL A 209 -0.80 6.32 -15.82
C VAL A 209 -1.70 5.38 -15.03
N GLY A 210 -2.00 5.69 -13.77
CA GLY A 210 -2.87 4.88 -12.92
C GLY A 210 -4.29 4.76 -13.47
N SER A 211 -4.89 5.87 -13.89
CA SER A 211 -6.23 5.89 -14.48
C SER A 211 -6.32 5.10 -15.78
N LEU A 212 -5.31 5.19 -16.65
CA LEU A 212 -5.29 4.48 -17.93
C LEU A 212 -4.96 2.99 -17.78
N ALA A 213 -4.11 2.62 -16.81
CA ALA A 213 -3.71 1.23 -16.60
C ALA A 213 -4.82 0.35 -16.00
N GLY A 214 -5.75 0.94 -15.24
CA GLY A 214 -6.79 0.18 -14.55
C GLY A 214 -6.18 -0.85 -13.58
N THR A 215 -6.54 -2.13 -13.76
CA THR A 215 -6.04 -3.25 -12.93
C THR A 215 -4.79 -3.93 -13.50
N GLU A 216 -4.30 -3.49 -14.65
CA GLU A 216 -3.12 -4.05 -15.30
C GLU A 216 -1.82 -3.56 -14.63
N VAL A 217 -0.69 -4.23 -14.89
CA VAL A 217 0.63 -3.79 -14.42
C VAL A 217 1.29 -2.92 -15.49
N PRO A 218 1.41 -1.59 -15.31
CA PRO A 218 2.04 -0.72 -16.27
C PRO A 218 3.58 -0.79 -16.25
N ALA A 219 4.19 -0.59 -17.41
CA ALA A 219 5.57 -0.17 -17.54
C ALA A 219 5.66 1.21 -18.20
N VAL A 220 6.37 2.15 -17.56
CA VAL A 220 6.58 3.51 -18.07
C VAL A 220 8.00 3.63 -18.61
N VAL A 221 8.11 4.03 -19.87
CA VAL A 221 9.37 4.23 -20.60
C VAL A 221 9.56 5.71 -20.88
N GLY A 222 10.69 6.27 -20.48
CA GLY A 222 11.11 7.64 -20.83
C GLY A 222 11.22 8.60 -19.65
N ILE A 223 10.82 8.20 -18.44
CA ILE A 223 11.16 8.93 -17.21
C ILE A 223 12.69 8.87 -17.01
N PRO A 224 13.37 9.99 -16.73
CA PRO A 224 14.83 10.03 -16.62
C PRO A 224 15.33 9.25 -15.40
N ARG A 225 16.53 8.67 -15.52
CA ARG A 225 17.18 7.95 -14.40
C ARG A 225 17.56 8.83 -13.21
N THR A 226 17.55 10.14 -13.39
CA THR A 226 17.82 11.14 -12.35
C THR A 226 16.60 11.40 -11.47
N VAL A 227 15.44 10.80 -11.76
CA VAL A 227 14.25 10.90 -10.92
C VAL A 227 14.58 10.48 -9.48
N SER A 228 14.23 11.36 -8.55
CA SER A 228 14.46 11.19 -7.13
C SER A 228 13.41 10.26 -6.51
N ILE A 229 13.76 9.69 -5.36
CA ILE A 229 12.79 8.91 -4.56
C ILE A 229 11.56 9.76 -4.22
N ASP A 230 11.73 11.06 -4.03
CA ASP A 230 10.63 11.95 -3.68
C ASP A 230 9.66 12.14 -4.84
N GLU A 231 10.15 12.38 -6.05
CA GLU A 231 9.31 12.42 -7.27
C GLU A 231 8.60 11.09 -7.52
N LEU A 232 9.26 9.95 -7.22
CA LEU A 232 8.64 8.63 -7.30
C LEU A 232 7.50 8.42 -6.29
N LYS A 233 7.58 9.02 -5.09
CA LYS A 233 6.45 9.00 -4.14
C LYS A 233 5.25 9.75 -4.69
N PHE A 234 5.47 10.94 -5.24
CA PHE A 234 4.40 11.75 -5.84
C PHE A 234 3.75 11.02 -7.01
N PHE A 235 4.55 10.46 -7.91
CA PHE A 235 4.06 9.62 -9.00
C PHE A 235 3.26 8.43 -8.45
N GLY A 236 3.81 7.69 -7.50
CA GLY A 236 3.21 6.46 -6.99
C GLY A 236 1.92 6.65 -6.22
N ALA A 237 1.89 7.64 -5.32
CA ALA A 237 0.68 8.00 -4.59
C ALA A 237 -0.44 8.41 -5.55
N ALA A 238 -0.13 9.25 -6.54
CA ALA A 238 -1.11 9.68 -7.52
C ALA A 238 -1.58 8.54 -8.45
N ALA A 239 -0.68 7.62 -8.82
CA ALA A 239 -1.03 6.44 -9.61
C ALA A 239 -1.99 5.50 -8.86
N ALA A 240 -1.77 5.28 -7.56
CA ALA A 240 -2.65 4.49 -6.71
C ALA A 240 -4.02 5.16 -6.45
N THR A 241 -4.08 6.50 -6.57
CA THR A 241 -5.32 7.29 -6.51
C THR A 241 -6.09 7.27 -7.84
N GLY A 242 -5.38 7.44 -8.97
CA GLY A 242 -5.99 7.50 -10.30
C GLY A 242 -6.58 6.17 -10.77
N GLY A 243 -6.04 5.05 -10.29
CA GLY A 243 -6.56 3.70 -10.49
C GLY A 243 -5.99 2.72 -9.47
N PRO A 244 -6.42 1.45 -9.46
CA PRO A 244 -5.95 0.44 -8.50
C PRO A 244 -4.52 -0.08 -8.80
N CYS A 245 -3.61 0.81 -9.20
CA CYS A 245 -2.24 0.49 -9.57
C CYS A 245 -1.42 0.15 -8.31
N ALA A 246 -1.18 -1.13 -8.07
CA ALA A 246 -0.39 -1.63 -6.93
C ALA A 246 1.10 -1.87 -7.26
N LEU A 247 1.46 -1.87 -8.55
CA LEU A 247 2.82 -2.04 -9.05
C LEU A 247 2.96 -1.34 -10.41
N CYS A 248 4.02 -0.56 -10.58
CA CYS A 248 4.41 0.05 -11.84
C CYS A 248 5.91 -0.09 -12.07
N HIS A 249 6.29 -0.47 -13.28
CA HIS A 249 7.68 -0.59 -13.70
C HIS A 249 8.14 0.70 -14.38
N ILE A 250 8.99 1.50 -13.73
CA ILE A 250 9.61 2.65 -14.39
C ILE A 250 10.93 2.16 -15.02
N VAL A 251 10.92 2.01 -16.33
CA VAL A 251 11.98 1.33 -17.07
C VAL A 251 13.30 2.09 -16.95
N GLY A 252 14.31 1.39 -16.45
CA GLY A 252 15.64 1.93 -16.18
C GLY A 252 15.79 2.60 -14.81
N VAL A 253 14.71 2.64 -14.00
CA VAL A 253 14.66 3.25 -12.66
C VAL A 253 14.32 2.22 -11.60
N THR A 254 13.16 1.54 -11.70
CA THR A 254 12.73 0.57 -10.67
C THR A 254 13.53 -0.72 -10.75
N PRO A 255 13.77 -1.40 -9.60
CA PRO A 255 14.73 -2.51 -9.51
C PRO A 255 14.34 -3.73 -10.36
N GLU A 256 13.04 -3.99 -10.55
CA GLU A 256 12.54 -5.09 -11.39
C GLU A 256 12.55 -4.76 -12.90
N ALA A 257 12.82 -3.50 -13.28
CA ALA A 257 12.63 -2.99 -14.64
C ALA A 257 13.88 -2.31 -15.22
N ARG A 258 15.08 -2.88 -15.06
CA ARG A 258 16.31 -2.33 -15.66
C ARG A 258 16.20 -2.11 -17.19
N THR A 259 15.40 -2.94 -17.85
CA THR A 259 15.05 -2.81 -19.27
C THR A 259 13.56 -3.11 -19.46
N LEU A 260 12.99 -2.66 -20.58
CA LEU A 260 11.59 -2.98 -20.93
C LEU A 260 11.39 -4.50 -21.04
N ARG A 261 12.37 -5.22 -21.60
CA ARG A 261 12.34 -6.69 -21.69
C ARG A 261 12.26 -7.35 -20.31
N ALA A 262 12.93 -6.79 -19.29
CA ALA A 262 12.84 -7.29 -17.93
C ALA A 262 11.44 -7.06 -17.34
N ALA A 263 10.87 -5.86 -17.53
CA ALA A 263 9.53 -5.52 -17.05
C ALA A 263 8.43 -6.38 -17.68
N THR A 264 8.51 -6.64 -18.99
CA THR A 264 7.53 -7.50 -19.70
C THR A 264 7.89 -8.98 -19.66
N ARG A 265 8.99 -9.37 -19.00
CA ARG A 265 9.54 -10.74 -19.00
C ARG A 265 9.76 -11.32 -20.40
N GLY A 266 10.02 -10.46 -21.38
CA GLY A 266 10.25 -10.84 -22.78
C GLY A 266 8.97 -11.06 -23.60
N GLU A 267 7.79 -10.83 -23.02
CA GLU A 267 6.53 -10.90 -23.75
C GLU A 267 6.17 -9.54 -24.35
N GLU A 268 5.35 -9.58 -25.40
CA GLU A 268 4.78 -8.39 -26.02
C GLU A 268 3.64 -7.84 -25.15
N PRO A 269 3.64 -6.54 -24.82
CA PRO A 269 2.57 -5.94 -24.07
C PRO A 269 1.28 -5.89 -24.91
N ARG A 270 0.14 -5.97 -24.23
CA ARG A 270 -1.19 -5.91 -24.87
C ARG A 270 -1.44 -4.53 -25.47
N GLU A 271 -0.97 -3.49 -24.80
CA GLU A 271 -1.23 -2.11 -25.19
C GLU A 271 0.03 -1.25 -25.05
N ARG A 272 0.15 -0.28 -25.97
CA ARG A 272 1.22 0.71 -25.99
C ARG A 272 0.60 2.10 -26.12
N VAL A 273 0.66 2.88 -25.04
CA VAL A 273 0.08 4.22 -24.96
C VAL A 273 1.21 5.26 -25.03
N SER A 274 1.02 6.32 -25.81
CA SER A 274 1.96 7.45 -25.84
C SER A 274 1.40 8.59 -25.00
N ILE A 275 2.23 9.14 -24.11
CA ILE A 275 1.87 10.29 -23.27
C ILE A 275 2.78 11.45 -23.64
N GLY A 276 2.18 12.53 -24.13
CA GLY A 276 2.84 13.80 -24.42
C GLY A 276 2.35 14.92 -23.50
N LEU A 277 2.76 16.15 -23.85
CA LEU A 277 2.41 17.36 -23.08
C LEU A 277 0.90 17.60 -23.02
N ARG A 278 0.16 17.25 -24.07
CA ARG A 278 -1.29 17.46 -24.12
C ARG A 278 -1.99 16.57 -23.10
N GLU A 279 -1.73 15.27 -23.14
CA GLU A 279 -2.36 14.29 -22.23
C GLU A 279 -2.02 14.61 -20.77
N LEU A 280 -0.77 15.05 -20.50
CA LEU A 280 -0.37 15.47 -19.16
C LEU A 280 -1.09 16.74 -18.69
N ARG A 281 -1.28 17.73 -19.58
CA ARG A 281 -2.03 18.95 -19.25
C ARG A 281 -3.50 18.66 -18.97
N GLU A 282 -4.14 17.85 -19.81
CA GLU A 282 -5.53 17.43 -19.62
C GLU A 282 -5.72 16.71 -18.28
N ALA A 283 -4.80 15.80 -17.92
CA ALA A 283 -4.81 15.14 -16.62
C ALA A 283 -4.65 16.13 -15.45
N ARG A 284 -3.74 17.10 -15.58
CA ARG A 284 -3.50 18.12 -14.55
C ARG A 284 -4.69 19.05 -14.38
N GLU A 285 -5.32 19.48 -15.47
CA GLU A 285 -6.52 20.32 -15.46
C GLU A 285 -7.71 19.57 -14.85
N GLY A 286 -7.88 18.28 -15.18
CA GLY A 286 -8.93 17.44 -14.63
C GLY A 286 -8.84 17.18 -13.12
N LEU A 287 -7.67 17.37 -12.51
CA LEU A 287 -7.48 17.29 -11.06
C LEU A 287 -7.90 18.57 -10.31
N SER A 288 -8.21 19.66 -11.03
CA SER A 288 -8.65 20.93 -10.44
C SER A 288 -10.16 21.11 -10.61
N THR A 289 -10.87 21.34 -9.51
CA THR A 289 -12.33 21.59 -9.52
C THR A 289 -12.68 23.07 -9.34
N THR A 290 -11.72 23.92 -9.00
CA THR A 290 -11.98 25.31 -8.60
C THR A 290 -11.86 26.32 -9.73
N GLY A 291 -11.12 26.00 -10.81
CA GLY A 291 -10.85 26.95 -11.88
C GLY A 291 -10.23 28.24 -11.33
N GLU A 292 -10.93 29.38 -11.48
CA GLU A 292 -10.51 30.68 -10.94
C GLU A 292 -10.95 30.96 -9.49
N ARG A 293 -11.73 30.07 -8.86
CA ARG A 293 -12.18 30.27 -7.48
C ARG A 293 -11.04 30.00 -6.50
N LEU A 294 -10.93 30.87 -5.50
CA LEU A 294 -10.00 30.65 -4.37
C LEU A 294 -10.44 29.42 -3.56
N PRO A 295 -9.50 28.60 -3.07
CA PRO A 295 -9.83 27.47 -2.21
C PRO A 295 -10.33 27.94 -0.85
N ASP A 296 -11.35 27.27 -0.31
CA ASP A 296 -11.87 27.53 1.05
C ASP A 296 -10.91 27.04 2.15
N LEU A 297 -10.04 26.07 1.83
CA LEU A 297 -9.05 25.49 2.72
C LEU A 297 -7.79 25.11 1.94
N VAL A 298 -6.61 25.43 2.49
CA VAL A 298 -5.32 24.96 1.98
C VAL A 298 -4.67 24.11 3.07
N ALA A 299 -4.45 22.83 2.77
CA ALA A 299 -3.71 21.91 3.64
C ALA A 299 -2.31 21.68 3.07
N ILE A 300 -1.28 21.74 3.92
CA ILE A 300 0.12 21.53 3.57
C ILE A 300 0.70 20.51 4.54
N GLY A 301 1.26 19.41 4.03
CA GLY A 301 1.82 18.31 4.82
C GLY A 301 2.69 17.39 3.97
#